data_AF-A0A7C2XZM1-F1
#
_entry.id   AF-A0A7C2XZM1-F1
#
_cell.length_a   1.000
_cell.length_b   1.000
_cell.length_c   1.000
_cell.angle_alpha   90.00
_cell.angle_beta   90.00
_cell.angle_gamma   90.00
#
_symmetry.space_group_name_H-M   'P 1'
#
loop_
_entity.id
_entity.type
_entity.pdbx_description
1 polymer ?
#
loop_
_entity_poly.entity_id
_entity_poly.type
_entity_poly.pdbx_seq_one_letter_code
_entity_poly.pdbx_strand_id
1 'polypeptide(L)' 'MITLVNAQQPPGYYNVTWNGKNSAGKLVPGGVYLYRLQAGDYEEVRKMMVVRYRPASAATRTSRRRLA' A
#
# COMPACT_ATOMS: atom_id res chain seq x y z
N MET A 1 -5.96 3.01 -10.57
CA MET A 1 -5.06 1.97 -11.13
C MET A 1 -3.66 2.57 -11.24
N ILE A 2 -2.61 1.83 -10.94
CA ILE A 2 -1.20 2.23 -11.06
C ILE A 2 -0.46 1.08 -11.74
N THR A 3 0.52 1.40 -12.58
CA THR A 3 1.40 0.41 -13.21
C THR A 3 2.79 0.54 -12.58
N LEU A 4 3.31 -0.55 -12.01
CA LEU A 4 4.61 -0.54 -11.33
C LEU A 4 5.78 -0.84 -12.27
N VAL A 5 5.53 -1.70 -13.27
CA VAL A 5 6.49 -2.06 -14.31
C VAL A 5 5.77 -1.99 -15.65
N ASN A 6 6.35 -1.28 -16.60
CA ASN A 6 5.86 -1.17 -17.96
C ASN A 6 7.03 -1.38 -18.93
N ALA A 7 7.63 -2.56 -18.87
CA ALA A 7 8.78 -2.91 -19.69
C ALA A 7 8.79 -4.42 -19.96
N GLN A 8 9.30 -4.82 -21.12
CA GLN A 8 9.66 -6.21 -21.37
C GLN A 8 10.94 -6.51 -20.57
N GLN A 9 10.96 -7.66 -19.90
CA GLN A 9 12.09 -8.11 -19.11
C GLN A 9 12.50 -9.50 -19.59
N PRO A 10 13.80 -9.79 -19.73
CA PRO A 10 14.27 -11.14 -20.04
C PRO A 10 13.87 -12.13 -18.93
N PRO A 11 14.00 -13.45 -19.17
CA PRO A 11 13.78 -14.43 -18.12
C PRO A 11 14.70 -14.19 -16.91
N GLY A 12 14.14 -14.22 -15.70
CA GLY A 12 14.87 -13.97 -14.47
C GLY A 12 13.97 -13.75 -13.26
N TYR A 13 14.59 -13.47 -12.11
CA TYR A 13 13.88 -13.15 -10.87
C TYR A 13 13.83 -11.63 -10.66
N TYR A 14 12.64 -11.13 -10.32
CA TYR A 14 12.40 -9.70 -10.13
C TYR A 14 11.64 -9.47 -8.82
N ASN A 15 11.96 -8.36 -8.16
CA ASN A 15 11.22 -7.88 -7.00
C ASN A 15 10.66 -6.48 -7.30
N VAL A 16 9.36 -6.31 -7.08
CA VAL A 16 8.65 -5.05 -7.31
C VAL A 16 7.87 -4.73 -6.05
N THR A 17 8.10 -3.54 -5.49
CA THR A 17 7.39 -3.08 -4.29
C THR A 17 6.45 -1.94 -4.64
N TRP A 18 5.18 -2.09 -4.27
CA TRP A 18 4.23 -0.99 -4.33
C TRP A 18 4.34 -0.11 -3.08
N ASN A 19 4.48 1.20 -3.27
CA ASN A 19 4.53 2.18 -2.18
C ASN A 19 3.14 2.55 -1.59
N GLY A 20 2.07 1.89 -2.02
CA GLY A 20 0.72 2.19 -1.57
C GLY A 20 0.16 3.53 -2.07
N LYS A 21 0.67 4.06 -3.20
CA LYS A 21 0.14 5.25 -3.87
C LYS A 21 -0.54 4.90 -5.19
N ASN A 22 -1.57 5.65 -5.57
CA ASN A 22 -2.18 5.55 -6.89
C ASN A 22 -1.38 6.34 -7.94
N SER A 23 -1.87 6.35 -9.20
CA SER A 23 -1.26 7.09 -10.32
C SER A 23 -1.16 8.60 -10.11
N ALA A 24 -2.00 9.18 -9.24
CA ALA A 24 -1.93 10.59 -8.88
C ALA A 24 -0.96 10.87 -7.71
N GLY A 25 -0.16 9.88 -7.29
CA GLY A 25 0.76 10.00 -6.17
C GLY A 25 0.10 10.04 -4.79
N LYS A 26 -1.22 9.84 -4.70
CA LYS A 26 -1.97 9.85 -3.43
C LYS A 26 -1.95 8.48 -2.76
N LEU A 27 -1.80 8.47 -1.44
CA LEU A 27 -1.90 7.25 -0.65
C LEU A 27 -3.31 6.64 -0.80
N VAL A 28 -3.35 5.33 -1.01
CA VAL A 28 -4.62 4.60 -1.04
C VAL A 28 -5.08 4.23 0.39
N PRO A 29 -6.39 4.06 0.63
CA PRO A 29 -6.92 3.54 1.90
C PRO A 29 -6.35 2.16 2.27
N GLY A 30 -6.48 1.78 3.54
CA GLY A 30 -6.23 0.39 3.94
C GLY A 30 -7.30 -0.53 3.34
N GLY A 31 -6.89 -1.72 2.89
CA GLY A 31 -7.81 -2.66 2.25
C GLY A 31 -7.12 -3.68 1.34
N VAL A 32 -7.94 -4.49 0.68
CA VAL A 32 -7.50 -5.47 -0.31
C VAL A 32 -7.46 -4.81 -1.68
N TYR A 33 -6.36 -5.03 -2.40
CA TYR A 33 -6.12 -4.57 -3.75
C TYR A 33 -5.76 -5.77 -4.63
N LEU A 34 -6.19 -5.74 -5.89
CA LEU A 34 -5.78 -6.72 -6.88
C LEU A 34 -4.66 -6.15 -7.73
N TYR A 35 -3.68 -6.99 -8.06
CA TYR A 35 -2.70 -6.70 -9.10
C TYR A 35 -2.72 -7.80 -10.15
N ARG A 36 -2.25 -7.44 -11.34
CA ARG A 36 -2.17 -8.30 -12.51
C ARG A 36 -0.72 -8.35 -12.97
N LEU A 37 -0.18 -9.55 -13.10
CA LEU A 37 1.12 -9.83 -13.70
C LEU A 37 0.87 -10.37 -15.12
N GLN A 38 1.53 -9.79 -16.11
CA GLN A 38 1.50 -10.28 -17.49
C GLN A 38 2.94 -10.53 -17.97
N ALA A 39 3.22 -11.74 -18.46
CA ALA A 39 4.51 -12.15 -18.99
C ALA A 39 4.31 -12.98 -20.27
N GLY A 40 4.37 -12.31 -21.43
CA GLY A 40 3.97 -12.94 -22.70
C GLY A 40 2.50 -13.35 -22.64
N ASP A 41 2.25 -14.63 -22.88
CA ASP A 41 0.91 -15.25 -22.83
C ASP A 41 0.47 -15.66 -21.41
N TYR A 42 1.36 -15.54 -20.41
CA TYR A 42 1.03 -15.81 -19.03
C TYR A 42 0.38 -14.60 -18.37
N GLU A 43 -0.74 -14.82 -17.69
CA GLU A 43 -1.43 -13.81 -16.90
C GLU A 43 -1.83 -14.38 -15.53
N GLU A 44 -1.58 -13.61 -14.47
CA GLU A 44 -1.97 -13.96 -13.12
C GLU A 44 -2.53 -12.75 -12.37
N VAL A 45 -3.64 -12.95 -11.66
CA VAL A 45 -4.22 -11.95 -10.76
C VAL A 45 -4.06 -12.42 -9.32
N ARG A 46 -3.50 -11.56 -8.48
CA ARG A 46 -3.30 -11.83 -7.05
C ARG A 46 -3.81 -10.68 -6.20
N LYS A 47 -4.18 -11.01 -4.96
CA LYS A 47 -4.58 -10.04 -3.94
C LYS A 47 -3.38 -9.59 -3.11
N MET A 48 -3.37 -8.32 -2.74
CA MET A 48 -2.44 -7.67 -1.83
C MET A 48 -3.23 -6.90 -0.77
N MET A 49 -2.73 -6.85 0.46
CA MET A 49 -3.36 -6.09 1.54
C MET A 49 -2.51 -4.88 1.91
N VAL A 50 -3.13 -3.70 1.89
CA VAL A 50 -2.52 -2.47 2.43
C VAL A 50 -3.03 -2.29 3.84
N VAL A 51 -2.11 -2.32 4.81
CA VAL A 51 -2.42 -2.03 6.21
C VAL A 51 -2.12 -0.55 6.46
N ARG A 52 -3.08 0.16 7.05
CA ARG A 52 -2.90 1.55 7.50
C ARG A 52 -3.01 1.59 9.00
N TYR A 53 -1.91 1.93 9.65
CA TYR A 53 -1.93 2.20 11.07
C TYR A 53 -2.56 3.58 11.31
N ARG A 54 -3.64 3.63 12.08
CA ARG A 54 -4.09 4.87 12.72
C ARG A 54 -3.66 4.76 14.19
N PRO A 55 -2.72 5.60 14.67
CA PRO A 55 -2.44 5.62 16.10
C PRO A 55 -3.73 5.96 16.82
N ALA A 56 -4.05 5.19 17.88
CA ALA A 56 -5.07 5.60 18.83
C ALA A 56 -4.67 7.01 19.30
N SER A 57 -5.58 7.97 19.15
CA SER A 57 -5.34 9.35 19.58
C SER A 57 -4.74 9.31 20.99
N ALA A 58 -3.55 9.88 21.17
CA ALA A 58 -2.99 10.07 22.48
C ALA A 58 -4.07 10.79 23.30
N ALA A 59 -4.70 10.06 24.23
CA ALA A 59 -5.74 10.61 25.08
C ALA A 59 -5.12 11.86 25.73
N THR A 60 -5.71 13.01 25.45
CA THR A 60 -5.30 14.28 26.05
C THR A 60 -5.32 14.07 27.56
N ARG A 61 -4.13 13.93 28.16
CA ARG A 61 -3.99 13.87 29.61
C ARG A 61 -4.22 15.28 30.12
N THR A 62 -5.49 15.68 30.22
CA THR A 62 -5.91 16.89 30.92
C THR A 62 -5.54 16.69 32.39
N SER A 63 -4.36 17.18 32.77
CA SER A 63 -3.97 17.31 34.17
C SER A 63 -4.86 18.38 34.81
N ARG A 64 -5.96 17.96 35.44
CA ARG A 64 -6.58 18.78 36.48
C ARG A 64 -5.64 18.81 37.67
N ARG A 65 -4.75 19.80 37.69
CA ARG A 65 -4.00 20.20 38.89
C ARG A 65 -5.02 20.82 39.85
N ARG A 66 -5.54 20.04 40.79
CA ARG A 66 -6.25 20.57 41.97
C ARG A 66 -5.18 21.17 42.89
N LEU A 67 -5.19 22.50 43.03
CA LEU A 67 -4.63 23.19 44.18
C LEU A 67 -5.73 23.21 45.25
N ALA A 68 -5.48 22.58 46.38
CA ALA A 68 -6.06 22.86 47.70
C ALA A 68 -5.20 22.15 48.74
#